data_AF-A0A7C2UUC2-F1
#
_entry.id   AF-A0A7C2UUC2-F1
#
_cell.length_a   1.000
_cell.length_b   1.000
_cell.length_c   1.000
_cell.angle_alpha   90.00
_cell.angle_beta   90.00
_cell.angle_gamma   90.00
#
_symmetry.space_group_name_H-M   'P 1'
#
loop_
_entity.id
_entity.type
_entity.pdbx_description
1 polymer ?
#
loop_
_entity_poly.entity_id
_entity_poly.type
_entity_poly.pdbx_seq_one_letter_code
_entity_poly.pdbx_strand_id
1 'polypeptide(L)'
;DTVRLPHPLAADDLAIGAPFAAREAEVWAIEVIQNQAPTRATAMALPVRDGMVELVPDVAYAAVVERHHGSGRIGRGFVRGVGLAERCALASTVAHDSHNLLIVGTDREAMARAGNRVAQGGGGVCLVRGEEVLVWIPLPIAGLLSAGSAEEVAQGMDALHQRLRSCGCMLENAFMTLSLLALPVIPALRLTDRGLVDVEAGSIIPLFRDG
;
A
#
# COMPACT_ATOMS: atom_id res chain seq x y z
N ASP A 1 5.82 -9.93 -19.90
CA ASP A 1 5.12 -8.76 -19.33
C ASP A 1 4.11 -9.20 -18.28
N THR A 2 4.40 -8.88 -17.00
CA THR A 2 3.67 -9.38 -15.80
C THR A 2 3.11 -8.26 -14.93
N VAL A 3 3.23 -7.00 -15.35
CA VAL A 3 2.61 -5.86 -14.66
C VAL A 3 1.75 -5.12 -15.67
N ARG A 4 0.47 -5.44 -15.66
CA ARG A 4 -0.51 -4.94 -16.61
C ARG A 4 -1.51 -4.08 -15.87
N LEU A 5 -1.48 -2.79 -16.15
CA LEU A 5 -2.48 -1.84 -15.70
C LEU A 5 -3.30 -1.40 -16.92
N PRO A 6 -4.62 -1.21 -16.81
CA PRO A 6 -5.45 -0.77 -17.94
C PRO A 6 -5.11 0.66 -18.39
N HIS A 7 -4.59 1.47 -17.47
CA HIS A 7 -4.07 2.82 -17.72
C HIS A 7 -3.03 3.17 -16.63
N PRO A 8 -2.20 4.21 -16.84
CA PRO A 8 -1.42 4.79 -15.76
C PRO A 8 -2.33 5.22 -14.59
N LEU A 9 -1.88 4.98 -13.36
CA LEU A 9 -2.59 5.36 -12.15
C LEU A 9 -2.59 6.88 -12.00
N ALA A 10 -3.75 7.44 -11.67
CA ALA A 10 -3.94 8.80 -11.20
C ALA A 10 -4.22 8.82 -9.69
N ALA A 11 -4.10 9.99 -9.05
CA ALA A 11 -4.44 10.14 -7.64
C ALA A 11 -5.91 9.76 -7.33
N ASP A 12 -6.81 10.04 -8.27
CA ASP A 12 -8.24 9.71 -8.16
C ASP A 12 -8.51 8.20 -8.15
N ASP A 13 -7.68 7.41 -8.83
CA ASP A 13 -7.77 5.95 -8.77
C ASP A 13 -7.46 5.41 -7.37
N LEU A 14 -6.82 6.20 -6.52
CA LEU A 14 -6.40 5.84 -5.17
C LEU A 14 -7.22 6.57 -4.09
N ALA A 15 -8.11 7.47 -4.49
CA ALA A 15 -8.98 8.20 -3.57
C ALA A 15 -10.06 7.29 -2.97
N ILE A 16 -10.45 7.59 -1.73
CA ILE A 16 -11.51 6.89 -1.02
C ILE A 16 -12.63 7.91 -0.78
N GLY A 17 -13.65 7.87 -1.64
CA GLY A 17 -14.83 8.71 -1.51
C GLY A 17 -15.72 8.22 -0.36
N ALA A 18 -16.19 9.14 0.48
CA ALA A 18 -17.24 8.85 1.46
C ALA A 18 -18.57 8.66 0.71
N PRO A 19 -19.26 7.52 0.86
CA PRO A 19 -20.50 7.24 0.13
C PRO A 19 -21.71 8.02 0.68
N PHE A 20 -21.49 8.89 1.66
CA PHE A 20 -22.51 9.65 2.39
C PHE A 20 -22.03 11.08 2.66
N ALA A 21 -22.98 11.98 2.90
CA ALA A 21 -22.69 13.34 3.32
C ALA A 21 -22.42 13.37 4.83
N ALA A 22 -21.15 13.33 5.23
CA ALA A 22 -20.72 13.47 6.61
C ALA A 22 -19.41 14.26 6.71
N ARG A 23 -19.09 14.71 7.93
CA ARG A 23 -17.78 15.32 8.24
C ARG A 23 -16.73 14.31 8.66
N GLU A 24 -17.16 13.13 9.06
CA GLU A 24 -16.31 12.01 9.47
C GLU A 24 -16.92 10.70 8.95
N ALA A 25 -16.07 9.71 8.73
CA ALA A 25 -16.45 8.37 8.30
C ALA A 25 -15.86 7.34 9.27
N GLU A 26 -16.70 6.46 9.78
CA GLU A 26 -16.27 5.29 10.53
C GLU A 26 -15.75 4.23 9.54
N VAL A 27 -14.49 3.85 9.68
CA VAL A 27 -13.81 2.91 8.77
C VAL A 27 -13.09 1.82 9.54
N TRP A 28 -12.87 0.71 8.86
CA TRP A 28 -11.88 -0.27 9.26
C TRP A 28 -10.49 0.14 8.77
N ALA A 29 -9.50 0.00 9.64
CA ALA A 29 -8.08 0.14 9.32
C ALA A 29 -7.32 -1.12 9.74
N ILE A 30 -6.29 -1.46 8.98
CA ILE A 30 -5.33 -2.51 9.34
C ILE A 30 -4.29 -1.85 10.24
N GLU A 31 -4.22 -2.24 11.51
CA GLU A 31 -3.19 -1.76 12.41
C GLU A 31 -2.00 -2.71 12.42
N VAL A 32 -0.83 -2.19 12.05
CA VAL A 32 0.41 -2.96 12.07
C VAL A 32 0.94 -3.07 13.49
N ILE A 33 1.47 -4.25 13.81
CA ILE A 33 2.13 -4.51 15.07
C ILE A 33 3.60 -4.74 14.75
N GLN A 34 4.47 -3.90 15.31
CA GLN A 34 5.91 -3.98 15.03
C GLN A 34 6.44 -5.38 15.36
N ASN A 35 7.29 -5.91 14.47
CA ASN A 35 7.93 -7.22 14.60
C ASN A 35 6.96 -8.41 14.67
N GLN A 36 5.72 -8.23 14.19
CA GLN A 36 4.72 -9.29 14.13
C GLN A 36 4.10 -9.34 12.73
N ALA A 37 3.85 -10.57 12.26
CA ALA A 37 3.10 -10.79 11.02
C ALA A 37 1.57 -10.57 11.22
N PRO A 38 0.96 -10.97 12.36
CA PRO A 38 -0.41 -10.60 12.69
C PRO A 38 -0.61 -9.08 12.75
N THR A 39 -1.80 -8.66 12.33
CA THR A 39 -2.29 -7.28 12.41
C THR A 39 -3.47 -7.22 13.37
N ARG A 40 -3.96 -6.02 13.67
CA ARG A 40 -5.23 -5.82 14.37
C ARG A 40 -6.23 -5.13 13.45
N ALA A 41 -7.48 -5.59 13.46
CA ALA A 41 -8.58 -4.86 12.88
C ALA A 41 -8.97 -3.72 13.83
N THR A 42 -8.87 -2.47 13.37
CA THR A 42 -9.13 -1.30 14.20
C THR A 42 -10.20 -0.42 13.57
N ALA A 43 -11.17 -0.03 14.38
CA ALA A 43 -12.18 0.97 14.04
C ALA A 43 -11.61 2.37 14.22
N MET A 44 -11.91 3.30 13.33
CA MET A 44 -11.61 4.72 13.54
C MET A 44 -12.53 5.63 12.75
N ALA A 45 -12.77 6.81 13.33
CA ALA A 45 -13.33 7.95 12.62
C ALA A 45 -12.22 8.69 11.87
N LEU A 46 -12.38 8.84 10.56
CA LEU A 46 -11.50 9.68 9.73
C LEU A 46 -12.26 10.88 9.19
N PRO A 47 -11.62 12.08 9.09
CA PRO A 47 -12.27 13.27 8.57
C PRO A 47 -12.63 13.09 7.09
N VAL A 48 -13.76 13.67 6.69
CA VAL A 48 -14.19 13.75 5.31
C VAL A 48 -14.11 15.20 4.85
N ARG A 49 -13.39 15.46 3.75
CA ARG A 49 -13.25 16.77 3.12
C ARG A 49 -13.54 16.64 1.63
N ASP A 50 -14.41 17.50 1.13
CA ASP A 50 -14.83 17.50 -0.28
C ASP A 50 -15.29 16.11 -0.79
N GLY A 51 -15.98 15.36 0.09
CA GLY A 51 -16.47 14.01 -0.20
C GLY A 51 -15.40 12.91 -0.18
N MET A 52 -14.15 13.23 0.18
CA MET A 52 -13.04 12.27 0.28
C MET A 52 -12.67 12.04 1.75
N VAL A 53 -12.36 10.79 2.10
CA VAL A 53 -11.83 10.44 3.42
C VAL A 53 -10.36 10.82 3.47
N GLU A 54 -9.99 11.65 4.44
CA GLU A 54 -8.63 12.17 4.63
C GLU A 54 -7.93 11.52 5.82
N LEU A 55 -6.60 11.55 5.80
CA LEU A 55 -5.78 10.96 6.85
C LEU A 55 -5.73 11.81 8.12
N VAL A 56 -5.46 11.14 9.22
CA VAL A 56 -4.99 11.72 10.48
C VAL A 56 -3.55 11.24 10.74
N PRO A 57 -2.80 11.85 11.68
CA PRO A 57 -1.49 11.36 12.05
C PRO A 57 -1.50 9.87 12.38
N ASP A 58 -0.42 9.15 12.04
CA ASP A 58 -0.26 7.70 12.22
C ASP A 58 -1.10 6.80 11.29
N VAL A 59 -1.89 7.38 10.39
CA VAL A 59 -2.65 6.65 9.37
C VAL A 59 -2.11 6.93 7.97
N ALA A 60 -2.01 5.90 7.15
CA ALA A 60 -1.67 5.99 5.73
C ALA A 60 -2.76 5.33 4.87
N TYR A 61 -2.88 5.78 3.63
CA TYR A 61 -3.65 5.07 2.62
C TYR A 61 -2.92 3.79 2.21
N ALA A 62 -3.69 2.76 1.88
CA ALA A 62 -3.22 1.55 1.26
C ALA A 62 -4.08 1.21 0.04
N ALA A 63 -3.44 0.75 -1.03
CA ALA A 63 -4.11 0.28 -2.23
C ALA A 63 -3.45 -1.00 -2.74
N VAL A 64 -4.24 -1.94 -3.21
CA VAL A 64 -3.77 -3.13 -3.94
C VAL A 64 -4.41 -3.11 -5.31
N VAL A 65 -3.58 -3.00 -6.34
CA VAL A 65 -3.99 -2.92 -7.74
C VAL A 65 -3.71 -4.25 -8.42
N GLU A 66 -4.74 -4.82 -9.04
CA GLU A 66 -4.60 -6.06 -9.80
C GLU A 66 -3.72 -5.84 -11.02
N ARG A 67 -2.68 -6.67 -11.19
CA ARG A 67 -1.67 -6.46 -12.24
C ARG A 67 -1.47 -7.62 -13.21
N HIS A 68 -2.06 -8.78 -12.95
CA HIS A 68 -1.80 -9.98 -13.74
C HIS A 68 -2.61 -9.99 -15.03
N HIS A 69 -3.83 -9.44 -14.97
CA HIS A 69 -4.78 -9.44 -16.07
C HIS A 69 -5.16 -8.04 -16.57
N GLY A 70 -4.73 -6.98 -15.89
CA GLY A 70 -5.13 -5.61 -16.25
C GLY A 70 -6.62 -5.37 -16.05
N SER A 71 -7.21 -6.00 -15.04
CA SER A 71 -8.66 -5.95 -14.79
C SER A 71 -9.16 -4.59 -14.29
N GLY A 72 -8.26 -3.70 -13.86
CA GLY A 72 -8.60 -2.41 -13.26
C GLY A 72 -9.14 -2.50 -11.84
N ARG A 73 -9.14 -3.69 -11.21
CA ARG A 73 -9.54 -3.83 -9.81
C ARG A 73 -8.52 -3.18 -8.88
N ILE A 74 -9.03 -2.38 -7.95
CA ILE A 74 -8.26 -1.70 -6.93
C ILE A 74 -9.01 -1.84 -5.60
N GLY A 75 -8.41 -2.55 -4.66
CA GLY A 75 -8.85 -2.50 -3.26
C GLY A 75 -8.16 -1.35 -2.56
N ARG A 76 -8.91 -0.56 -1.81
CA ARG A 76 -8.43 0.61 -1.07
C ARG A 76 -8.76 0.44 0.41
N GLY A 77 -7.90 0.98 1.26
CA GLY A 77 -8.14 0.99 2.70
C GLY A 77 -7.11 1.85 3.43
N PHE A 78 -7.09 1.68 4.73
CA PHE A 78 -6.21 2.43 5.62
C PHE A 78 -5.31 1.48 6.42
N VAL A 79 -4.10 1.93 6.66
CA VAL A 79 -3.16 1.26 7.54
C VAL A 79 -2.71 2.22 8.64
N ARG A 80 -2.75 1.77 9.88
CA ARG A 80 -2.31 2.53 11.05
C ARG A 80 -1.01 1.96 11.60
N GLY A 81 -0.12 2.81 12.12
CA GLY A 81 1.10 2.38 12.83
C GLY A 81 2.33 2.26 11.93
N VAL A 82 2.24 2.69 10.66
CA VAL A 82 3.40 2.68 9.74
C VAL A 82 4.39 3.79 10.10
N GLY A 83 3.89 4.89 10.67
CA GLY A 83 4.71 6.04 11.06
C GLY A 83 5.10 6.97 9.92
N LEU A 84 4.55 6.83 8.71
CA LEU A 84 4.81 7.79 7.62
C LEU A 84 4.27 9.17 8.01
N ALA A 85 5.15 10.17 7.98
CA ALA A 85 4.87 11.55 8.36
C ALA A 85 5.10 12.56 7.22
N GLU A 86 5.90 12.17 6.22
CA GLU A 86 6.14 12.97 5.02
C GLU A 86 5.14 12.63 3.92
N ARG A 87 4.97 13.53 2.93
CA ARG A 87 4.19 13.25 1.70
C ARG A 87 4.93 12.22 0.84
N CYS A 88 4.71 10.95 1.10
CA CYS A 88 5.48 9.87 0.50
C CYS A 88 4.64 8.63 0.24
N ALA A 89 5.17 7.73 -0.59
CA ALA A 89 4.55 6.46 -0.88
C ALA A 89 5.57 5.39 -1.26
N LEU A 90 5.34 4.18 -0.76
CA LEU A 90 6.00 2.95 -1.17
C LEU A 90 5.07 2.19 -2.12
N ALA A 91 5.60 1.74 -3.25
CA ALA A 91 4.94 0.79 -4.14
C ALA A 91 5.80 -0.47 -4.33
N SER A 92 5.17 -1.64 -4.39
CA SER A 92 5.86 -2.92 -4.54
C SER A 92 4.99 -3.96 -5.26
N THR A 93 5.60 -4.74 -6.17
CA THR A 93 5.00 -5.98 -6.69
C THR A 93 5.30 -7.21 -5.83
N VAL A 94 6.19 -7.07 -4.83
CA VAL A 94 6.38 -8.05 -3.77
C VAL A 94 5.36 -7.75 -2.66
N ALA A 95 4.14 -8.26 -2.87
CA ALA A 95 3.04 -8.19 -1.92
C ALA A 95 2.48 -9.60 -1.70
N HIS A 96 2.85 -10.22 -0.60
CA HIS A 96 2.60 -11.63 -0.34
C HIS A 96 1.10 -11.92 -0.28
N ASP A 97 0.54 -12.97 -0.89
CA ASP A 97 1.15 -13.93 -1.82
C ASP A 97 0.54 -13.84 -3.24
N SER A 98 -0.48 -13.02 -3.43
CA SER A 98 -1.03 -12.76 -4.77
C SER A 98 -0.10 -11.90 -5.62
N HIS A 99 0.85 -11.21 -4.99
CA HIS A 99 1.85 -10.37 -5.64
C HIS A 99 1.22 -9.34 -6.60
N ASN A 100 0.07 -8.79 -6.21
CA ASN A 100 -0.49 -7.61 -6.85
C ASN A 100 0.34 -6.35 -6.53
N LEU A 101 0.09 -5.25 -7.22
CA LEU A 101 0.80 -4.00 -6.95
C LEU A 101 0.24 -3.39 -5.66
N LEU A 102 1.00 -3.50 -4.56
CA LEU A 102 0.69 -2.84 -3.29
C LEU A 102 1.28 -1.44 -3.29
N ILE A 103 0.51 -0.46 -2.83
CA ILE A 103 0.93 0.92 -2.66
C ILE A 103 0.48 1.40 -1.28
N VAL A 104 1.39 1.95 -0.49
CA VAL A 104 1.11 2.51 0.85
C VAL A 104 1.73 3.88 0.94
N GLY A 105 0.96 4.88 1.37
CA GLY A 105 1.46 6.26 1.42
C GLY A 105 0.49 7.25 2.04
N THR A 106 0.98 8.47 2.20
CA THR A 106 0.24 9.60 2.80
C THR A 106 -0.24 10.61 1.76
N ASP A 107 0.26 10.50 0.53
CA ASP A 107 0.01 11.43 -0.57
C ASP A 107 -0.38 10.64 -1.82
N ARG A 108 -1.64 10.78 -2.27
CA ARG A 108 -2.20 10.02 -3.41
C ARG A 108 -1.42 10.24 -4.71
N GLU A 109 -0.91 11.45 -4.90
CA GLU A 109 -0.05 11.83 -6.02
C GLU A 109 1.29 11.07 -6.00
N ALA A 110 1.95 11.02 -4.84
CA ALA A 110 3.17 10.22 -4.66
C ALA A 110 2.90 8.72 -4.84
N MET A 111 1.74 8.23 -4.36
CA MET A 111 1.32 6.85 -4.54
C MET A 111 1.14 6.49 -6.01
N ALA A 112 0.45 7.33 -6.79
CA ALA A 112 0.29 7.15 -8.22
C ALA A 112 1.65 7.13 -8.95
N ARG A 113 2.55 8.07 -8.62
CA ARG A 113 3.93 8.10 -9.16
C ARG A 113 4.70 6.83 -8.83
N ALA A 114 4.68 6.37 -7.58
CA ALA A 114 5.38 5.15 -7.15
C ALA A 114 4.83 3.92 -7.89
N GLY A 115 3.51 3.76 -7.95
CA GLY A 115 2.85 2.66 -8.65
C GLY A 115 3.15 2.65 -10.15
N ASN A 116 3.09 3.81 -10.81
CA ASN A 116 3.44 3.93 -12.22
C ASN A 116 4.90 3.62 -12.50
N ARG A 117 5.83 4.04 -11.63
CA ARG A 117 7.26 3.73 -11.79
C ARG A 117 7.50 2.23 -11.72
N VAL A 118 6.84 1.53 -10.80
CA VAL A 118 6.87 0.07 -10.67
C VAL A 118 6.29 -0.60 -11.91
N ALA A 119 5.14 -0.14 -12.41
CA ALA A 119 4.51 -0.68 -13.61
C ALA A 119 5.38 -0.52 -14.86
N GLN A 120 5.93 0.68 -15.09
CA GLN A 120 6.85 0.97 -16.20
C GLN A 120 8.14 0.13 -16.14
N GLY A 121 8.59 -0.21 -14.93
CA GLY A 121 9.76 -1.07 -14.72
C GLY A 121 9.51 -2.57 -14.91
N GLY A 122 8.28 -2.99 -15.20
CA GLY A 122 7.92 -4.42 -15.25
C GLY A 122 7.86 -5.09 -13.87
N GLY A 123 7.78 -4.28 -12.81
CA GLY A 123 7.77 -4.69 -11.41
C GLY A 123 9.04 -4.30 -10.67
N GLY A 124 8.95 -4.29 -9.33
CA GLY A 124 9.99 -3.73 -8.48
C GLY A 124 9.45 -3.13 -7.19
N VAL A 125 10.33 -2.38 -6.54
CA VAL A 125 10.03 -1.60 -5.33
C VAL A 125 10.40 -0.14 -5.58
N CYS A 126 9.50 0.79 -5.29
CA CYS A 126 9.73 2.21 -5.46
C CYS A 126 9.27 3.00 -4.23
N LEU A 127 10.13 3.88 -3.72
CA LEU A 127 9.78 4.86 -2.70
C LEU A 127 9.84 6.26 -3.30
N VAL A 128 8.75 7.01 -3.16
CA VAL A 128 8.60 8.38 -3.66
C VAL A 128 8.30 9.32 -2.50
N ARG A 129 8.84 10.54 -2.52
CA ARG A 129 8.47 11.64 -1.62
C ARG A 129 8.19 12.89 -2.43
N GLY A 130 6.96 13.39 -2.38
CA GLY A 130 6.49 14.41 -3.32
C GLY A 130 6.66 13.91 -4.75
N GLU A 131 7.44 14.62 -5.54
CA GLU A 131 7.76 14.26 -6.94
C GLU A 131 9.08 13.48 -7.07
N GLU A 132 9.86 13.37 -5.99
CA GLU A 132 11.19 12.76 -6.00
C GLU A 132 11.11 11.24 -5.82
N VAL A 133 11.74 10.47 -6.72
CA VAL A 133 11.99 9.04 -6.51
C VAL A 133 13.20 8.89 -5.59
N LEU A 134 12.96 8.51 -4.34
CA LEU A 134 14.03 8.29 -3.35
C LEU A 134 14.75 6.97 -3.57
N VAL A 135 14.01 5.93 -3.95
CA VAL A 135 14.53 4.57 -4.17
C VAL A 135 13.81 3.90 -5.33
N TRP A 136 14.57 3.20 -6.16
CA TRP A 136 14.06 2.34 -7.22
C TRP A 136 14.87 1.03 -7.25
N ILE A 137 14.19 -0.09 -7.02
CA ILE A 137 14.77 -1.44 -7.07
C ILE A 137 14.01 -2.21 -8.17
N PRO A 138 14.58 -2.38 -9.37
CA PRO A 138 13.91 -3.07 -10.46
C PRO A 138 13.86 -4.58 -10.21
N LEU A 139 12.68 -5.18 -10.39
CA LEU A 139 12.48 -6.63 -10.30
C LEU A 139 11.79 -7.13 -11.59
N PRO A 140 12.45 -7.04 -12.75
CA PRO A 140 11.81 -7.23 -14.06
C PRO A 140 11.32 -8.67 -14.30
N ILE A 141 11.81 -9.65 -13.55
CA ILE A 141 11.43 -11.05 -13.69
C ILE A 141 10.22 -11.30 -12.80
N ALA A 142 9.05 -11.41 -13.42
CA ALA A 142 7.75 -11.61 -12.79
C ALA A 142 7.33 -10.52 -11.77
N GLY A 143 8.06 -9.40 -11.69
CA GLY A 143 7.88 -8.42 -10.62
C GLY A 143 8.44 -8.87 -9.27
N LEU A 144 9.28 -9.91 -9.24
CA LEU A 144 9.73 -10.56 -8.00
C LEU A 144 11.25 -10.72 -7.92
N LEU A 145 11.91 -10.95 -9.05
CA LEU A 145 13.35 -11.21 -9.08
C LEU A 145 14.08 -10.13 -9.88
N SER A 146 15.28 -9.80 -9.41
CA SER A 146 16.24 -8.95 -10.11
C SER A 146 17.02 -9.75 -11.14
N ALA A 147 17.48 -9.06 -12.19
CA ALA A 147 18.50 -9.58 -13.11
C ALA A 147 19.94 -9.18 -12.70
N GLY A 148 20.08 -8.30 -11.70
CA GLY A 148 21.35 -7.87 -11.13
C GLY A 148 21.89 -8.82 -10.05
N SER A 149 22.99 -8.43 -9.41
CA SER A 149 23.61 -9.24 -8.36
C SER A 149 22.84 -9.15 -7.03
N ALA A 150 23.09 -10.11 -6.13
CA ALA A 150 22.51 -10.10 -4.80
C ALA A 150 22.95 -8.87 -3.98
N GLU A 151 24.19 -8.43 -4.16
CA GLU A 151 24.76 -7.25 -3.51
C GLU A 151 24.06 -5.96 -3.96
N GLU A 152 23.76 -5.81 -5.26
CA GLU A 152 23.03 -4.67 -5.78
C GLU A 152 21.62 -4.58 -5.18
N VAL A 153 20.92 -5.73 -5.09
CA VAL A 153 19.59 -5.80 -4.46
C VAL A 153 19.68 -5.49 -2.96
N ALA A 154 20.68 -6.04 -2.27
CA ALA A 154 20.90 -5.78 -0.85
C ALA A 154 21.15 -4.29 -0.57
N GLN A 155 22.02 -3.65 -1.35
CA GLN A 155 22.26 -2.20 -1.26
C GLN A 155 21.00 -1.38 -1.51
N GLY A 156 20.17 -1.79 -2.49
CA GLY A 156 18.87 -1.18 -2.75
C GLY A 156 17.92 -1.30 -1.54
N MET A 157 17.86 -2.47 -0.91
CA MET A 157 17.04 -2.71 0.27
C MET A 157 17.53 -1.93 1.50
N ASP A 158 18.85 -1.81 1.69
CA ASP A 158 19.42 -0.97 2.74
C ASP A 158 19.07 0.50 2.53
N ALA A 159 19.20 0.99 1.30
CA ALA A 159 18.80 2.34 0.93
C ALA A 159 17.29 2.56 1.15
N LEU A 160 16.44 1.57 0.82
CA LEU A 160 15.01 1.61 1.08
C LEU A 160 14.71 1.81 2.56
N HIS A 161 15.29 0.98 3.44
CA HIS A 161 15.08 1.10 4.88
C HIS A 161 15.57 2.44 5.43
N GLN A 162 16.72 2.93 4.96
CA GLN A 162 17.23 4.25 5.37
C GLN A 162 16.29 5.39 4.92
N ARG A 163 15.80 5.35 3.68
CA ARG A 163 14.93 6.41 3.12
C ARG A 163 13.51 6.36 3.69
N LEU A 164 12.99 5.18 4.04
CA LEU A 164 11.73 5.05 4.77
C LEU A 164 11.78 5.77 6.12
N ARG A 165 12.90 5.70 6.85
CA ARG A 165 13.10 6.49 8.09
C ARG A 165 13.04 7.99 7.83
N SER A 166 13.62 8.46 6.72
CA SER A 166 13.52 9.88 6.32
C SER A 166 12.10 10.32 5.94
N CYS A 167 11.17 9.37 5.79
CA CYS A 167 9.74 9.61 5.59
C CYS A 167 8.93 9.47 6.89
N GLY A 168 9.58 9.20 8.03
CA GLY A 168 8.96 9.00 9.35
C GLY A 168 8.78 7.54 9.77
N CYS A 169 8.91 6.58 8.85
CA CYS A 169 8.68 5.16 9.18
C CYS A 169 9.82 4.61 10.05
N MET A 170 9.50 4.34 11.32
CA MET A 170 10.45 3.81 12.29
C MET A 170 10.33 2.30 12.52
N LEU A 171 9.42 1.64 11.80
CA LEU A 171 9.26 0.19 11.87
C LEU A 171 10.56 -0.52 11.51
N GLU A 172 10.92 -1.49 12.34
CA GLU A 172 11.93 -2.49 11.98
C GLU A 172 11.37 -3.36 10.85
N ASN A 173 12.20 -3.65 9.84
CA ASN A 173 11.81 -4.45 8.68
C ASN A 173 10.54 -3.96 7.98
N ALA A 174 10.34 -2.64 7.91
CA ALA A 174 9.14 -1.99 7.38
C ALA A 174 8.66 -2.57 6.05
N PHE A 175 9.57 -2.85 5.13
CA PHE A 175 9.21 -3.43 3.82
C PHE A 175 8.50 -4.79 3.97
N MET A 176 9.04 -5.69 4.80
CA MET A 176 8.42 -6.99 5.04
C MET A 176 7.05 -6.83 5.72
N THR A 177 6.94 -5.99 6.74
CA THR A 177 5.65 -5.72 7.41
C THR A 177 4.60 -5.25 6.41
N LEU A 178 4.95 -4.29 5.54
CA LEU A 178 4.02 -3.76 4.54
C LEU A 178 3.67 -4.81 3.48
N SER A 179 4.64 -5.64 3.04
CA SER A 179 4.39 -6.69 2.05
C SER A 179 3.34 -7.73 2.51
N LEU A 180 3.17 -7.92 3.83
CA LEU A 180 2.21 -8.85 4.44
C LEU A 180 0.81 -8.25 4.59
N LEU A 181 0.60 -6.96 4.34
CA LEU A 181 -0.74 -6.35 4.34
C LEU A 181 -1.66 -6.99 3.31
N ALA A 182 -1.07 -7.54 2.24
CA ALA A 182 -1.78 -8.18 1.14
C ALA A 182 -1.94 -9.70 1.25
N LEU A 183 -1.68 -10.30 2.43
CA LEU A 183 -1.61 -11.74 2.63
C LEU A 183 -2.87 -12.30 3.33
N PRO A 184 -3.95 -12.65 2.59
CA PRO A 184 -5.25 -13.04 3.14
C PRO A 184 -5.29 -14.49 3.68
N VAL A 185 -4.23 -14.91 4.37
CA VAL A 185 -4.14 -16.21 5.07
C VAL A 185 -3.64 -16.07 6.51
N ILE A 186 -3.13 -14.89 6.89
CA ILE A 186 -2.81 -14.57 8.28
C ILE A 186 -4.05 -13.91 8.91
N PRO A 187 -4.45 -14.30 10.14
CA PRO A 187 -5.63 -13.76 10.82
C PRO A 187 -5.72 -12.24 10.87
N ALA A 188 -6.91 -11.77 11.29
CA ALA A 188 -7.35 -10.38 11.28
C ALA A 188 -7.55 -9.82 9.86
N LEU A 189 -7.43 -8.50 9.73
CA LEU A 189 -7.80 -7.75 8.53
C LEU A 189 -6.63 -7.64 7.55
N ARG A 190 -6.91 -7.89 6.27
CA ARG A 190 -5.96 -7.79 5.14
C ARG A 190 -6.57 -7.03 3.97
N LEU A 191 -5.75 -6.55 3.05
CA LEU A 191 -6.20 -5.83 1.86
C LEU A 191 -5.85 -6.61 0.59
N THR A 192 -6.82 -6.80 -0.30
CA THR A 192 -6.59 -7.43 -1.62
C THR A 192 -7.02 -6.47 -2.72
N ASP A 193 -6.83 -6.83 -4.00
CA ASP A 193 -7.38 -6.06 -5.12
C ASP A 193 -8.92 -6.01 -5.14
N ARG A 194 -9.57 -6.85 -4.32
CA ARG A 194 -11.02 -6.92 -4.18
C ARG A 194 -11.55 -6.15 -2.96
N GLY A 195 -10.67 -5.51 -2.19
CA GLY A 195 -11.02 -4.78 -0.97
C GLY A 195 -10.50 -5.46 0.30
N LEU A 196 -11.07 -5.04 1.44
CA LEU A 196 -10.70 -5.55 2.77
C LEU A 196 -11.24 -6.97 2.97
N VAL A 197 -10.42 -7.83 3.54
CA VAL A 197 -10.74 -9.22 3.86
C VAL A 197 -10.61 -9.43 5.35
N ASP A 198 -11.70 -9.83 5.99
CA ASP A 198 -11.67 -10.46 7.30
C ASP A 198 -11.32 -11.93 7.11
N VAL A 199 -10.07 -12.28 7.44
CA VAL A 199 -9.53 -13.62 7.18
C VAL A 199 -10.17 -14.65 8.12
N GLU A 200 -10.58 -14.25 9.31
CA GLU A 200 -11.21 -15.16 10.28
C GLU A 200 -12.66 -15.46 9.89
N ALA A 201 -13.39 -14.44 9.42
CA ALA A 201 -14.73 -14.62 8.86
C ALA A 201 -14.72 -15.21 7.43
N GLY A 202 -13.56 -15.27 6.77
CA GLY A 202 -13.40 -15.77 5.41
C GLY A 202 -14.16 -14.95 4.36
N SER A 203 -14.32 -13.64 4.58
CA SER A 203 -15.18 -12.80 3.73
C SER A 203 -14.56 -11.44 3.42
N ILE A 204 -14.94 -10.88 2.28
CA ILE A 204 -14.64 -9.48 1.95
C ILE A 204 -15.66 -8.62 2.70
N ILE A 205 -15.17 -7.63 3.45
CA ILE A 205 -16.02 -6.75 4.25
C ILE A 205 -16.01 -5.32 3.68
N PRO A 206 -17.07 -4.53 3.93
CA PRO A 206 -17.08 -3.11 3.60
C PRO A 206 -15.96 -2.35 4.32
N LEU A 207 -15.41 -1.33 3.66
CA LEU A 207 -14.43 -0.42 4.28
C LEU A 207 -15.07 0.49 5.32
N PHE A 208 -16.25 1.02 4.99
CA PHE A 208 -17.04 1.84 5.89
C PHE A 208 -17.83 0.95 6.83
N ARG A 209 -17.87 1.34 8.09
CA ARG A 209 -18.68 0.68 9.10
C ARG A 209 -20.06 1.31 9.12
N ASP A 210 -21.08 0.46 9.22
CA ASP A 210 -22.41 0.93 9.59
C ASP A 210 -22.36 1.37 11.06
N GLY A 211 -22.89 2.57 11.33
CA GLY A 211 -22.97 3.16 12.68
C GLY A 211 -23.92 2.44 13.62
#